data_AF-A0A7V8YJU1-F1
#
_entry.id   AF-A0A7V8YJU1-F1
#
_cell.length_a   1.000
_cell.length_b   1.000
_cell.length_c   1.000
_cell.angle_alpha   90.00
_cell.angle_beta   90.00
_cell.angle_gamma   90.00
#
_symmetry.space_group_name_H-M   'P 1'
#
loop_
_entity.id
_entity.type
_entity.pdbx_description
1 polymer ?
#
loop_
_entity_poly.entity_id
_entity_poly.type
_entity_poly.pdbx_seq_one_letter_code
_entity_poly.pdbx_strand_id
1 'polypeptide(L)'
;MDAITTTPPPRNEPVYDYAPGTTRRAGLTTTLAELTDEQVELTGTIDGHQQLGGGASVDVVAPHRHTHVLGTFGTATGQDAKAAVEAALRAAGAWGRMSFDDRATVLLRAADLLSGPWRDTLNAATMLGQGKTVIQAEVDAACELADFWRFNVHFARRIRAEQPDSAPGVWNRMDHRPLEGFVYAITPFNFTAIAVNLPTAPALMGNTVIWKPSPTQTLSAWYTMRLLEAAGMPPGVINMLTGDGRAISEVLLADPHLAGIHFTGSTATFQYLWGQVGANIAHYRAYPRLVGETGGKDFVLAHPSAEVDVLRTALVRGAFEYSGQKCSAASRAFVPRSVWAKLRDDLVAETRGLRMGDPADLANFTGAVIDRRSYDKLAGVLARISADPTCEVLAGGGADDSEGYFVEPTLVLGSDPCHDMFRTEYFGPVLAVYVYEDREFDQILTLVDRGAPYALTGSVIGTDRAAIAHAS
;
A
#
# COMPACT_ATOMS: atom_id res chain seq x y z
N MET A 1 -29.50 -25.52 2.46
CA MET A 1 -30.24 -24.25 2.55
C MET A 1 -30.78 -23.96 1.17
N ASP A 2 -32.08 -23.72 1.02
CA ASP A 2 -32.72 -23.40 -0.25
C ASP A 2 -33.00 -21.90 -0.31
N ALA A 3 -32.05 -21.12 -0.82
CA ALA A 3 -32.14 -19.66 -0.87
C ALA A 3 -31.28 -19.06 -2.00
N ILE A 4 -31.70 -17.89 -2.49
CA ILE A 4 -30.82 -16.96 -3.22
C ILE A 4 -30.53 -15.82 -2.25
N THR A 5 -29.40 -15.90 -1.57
CA THR A 5 -29.00 -14.93 -0.54
C THR A 5 -28.45 -13.65 -1.16
N THR A 6 -28.47 -12.57 -0.40
CA THR A 6 -27.81 -11.30 -0.75
C THR A 6 -26.86 -10.92 0.37
N THR A 7 -25.75 -10.27 0.01
CA THR A 7 -24.81 -9.74 1.00
C THR A 7 -25.27 -8.37 1.47
N PRO A 8 -24.87 -7.93 2.69
CA PRO A 8 -25.13 -6.56 3.14
C PRO A 8 -24.60 -5.54 2.11
N PRO A 9 -25.36 -4.47 1.80
CA PRO A 9 -24.88 -3.43 0.90
C PRO A 9 -23.67 -2.72 1.53
N PRO A 10 -22.53 -2.62 0.82
CA PRO A 10 -21.35 -1.98 1.37
C PRO A 10 -21.56 -0.46 1.44
N ARG A 11 -20.92 0.16 2.43
CA ARG A 11 -20.77 1.62 2.54
C ARG A 11 -19.33 1.88 2.92
N ASN A 12 -18.78 2.99 2.43
CA ASN A 12 -17.45 3.42 2.85
C ASN A 12 -17.44 3.65 4.35
N GLU A 13 -16.41 3.12 5.00
CA GLU A 13 -16.15 3.31 6.41
C GLU A 13 -15.91 4.81 6.70
N PRO A 14 -16.56 5.39 7.73
CA PRO A 14 -16.32 6.78 8.10
C PRO A 14 -14.89 7.00 8.57
N VAL A 15 -14.25 8.05 8.06
CA VAL A 15 -12.94 8.51 8.52
C VAL A 15 -13.12 9.33 9.80
N TYR A 16 -12.43 8.95 10.87
CA TYR A 16 -12.37 9.74 12.10
C TYR A 16 -11.29 10.81 12.04
N ASP A 17 -11.57 11.98 12.62
CA ASP A 17 -10.69 13.15 12.55
C ASP A 17 -9.66 13.23 13.69
N TYR A 18 -9.86 12.47 14.77
CA TYR A 18 -9.05 12.48 16.00
C TYR A 18 -8.83 13.89 16.58
N ALA A 19 -9.87 14.71 16.53
CA ALA A 19 -9.84 16.07 17.06
C ALA A 19 -9.49 16.10 18.57
N PRO A 20 -8.84 17.17 19.08
CA PRO A 20 -8.53 17.31 20.50
C PRO A 20 -9.75 17.15 21.40
N GLY A 21 -9.59 16.42 22.50
CA GLY A 21 -10.66 16.18 23.49
C GLY A 21 -11.67 15.08 23.13
N THR A 22 -11.54 14.43 21.96
CA THR A 22 -12.41 13.30 21.59
C THR A 22 -12.00 12.01 22.28
N THR A 23 -12.96 11.13 22.55
CA THR A 23 -12.70 9.79 23.10
C THR A 23 -11.91 8.91 22.14
N ARG A 24 -12.10 9.10 20.82
CA ARG A 24 -11.32 8.42 19.78
C ARG A 24 -9.83 8.77 19.85
N ARG A 25 -9.50 10.06 19.98
CA ARG A 25 -8.12 10.49 20.20
C ARG A 25 -7.54 9.89 21.48
N ALA A 26 -8.29 9.93 22.58
CA ALA A 26 -7.83 9.37 23.84
C ALA A 26 -7.55 7.86 23.76
N GLY A 27 -8.47 7.08 23.16
CA GLY A 27 -8.30 5.64 22.96
C GLY A 27 -7.04 5.30 22.16
N LEU A 28 -6.89 5.92 20.99
CA LEU A 28 -5.71 5.72 20.15
C LEU A 28 -4.41 6.14 20.85
N THR A 29 -4.39 7.27 21.57
CA THR A 29 -3.20 7.69 22.32
C THR A 29 -2.83 6.70 23.43
N THR A 30 -3.82 6.13 24.12
CA THR A 30 -3.58 5.04 25.09
C THR A 30 -2.98 3.82 24.40
N THR A 31 -3.55 3.36 23.29
CA THR A 31 -3.04 2.20 22.55
C THR A 31 -1.65 2.45 21.95
N LEU A 32 -1.35 3.66 21.48
CA LEU A 32 -0.01 4.03 21.05
C LEU A 32 1.02 3.88 22.17
N ALA A 33 0.68 4.34 23.39
CA ALA A 33 1.57 4.17 24.55
C ALA A 33 1.76 2.69 24.91
N GLU A 34 0.68 1.92 24.96
CA GLU A 34 0.70 0.48 25.24
C GLU A 34 1.60 -0.28 24.23
N LEU A 35 1.40 -0.06 22.92
CA LEU A 35 2.18 -0.72 21.88
C LEU A 35 3.61 -0.21 21.75
N THR A 36 3.90 0.99 22.25
CA THR A 36 5.28 1.51 22.33
C THR A 36 6.06 0.81 23.44
N ASP A 37 5.41 0.50 24.57
CA ASP A 37 6.08 -0.15 25.70
C ASP A 37 6.12 -1.70 25.56
N GLU A 38 5.34 -2.25 24.63
CA GLU A 38 5.31 -3.68 24.33
C GLU A 38 6.43 -4.09 23.35
N GLN A 39 7.10 -5.21 23.64
CA GLN A 39 7.93 -5.90 22.66
C GLN A 39 7.27 -7.22 22.28
N VAL A 40 6.87 -7.33 21.02
CA VAL A 40 6.11 -8.49 20.52
C VAL A 40 7.02 -9.49 19.82
N GLU A 41 6.84 -10.78 20.10
CA GLU A 41 7.35 -11.85 19.23
C GLU A 41 6.49 -11.91 17.96
N LEU A 42 7.04 -11.40 16.86
CA LEU A 42 6.36 -11.27 15.58
C LEU A 42 6.38 -12.61 14.84
N THR A 43 5.59 -13.56 15.34
CA THR A 43 5.46 -14.91 14.78
C THR A 43 4.85 -14.90 13.37
N GLY A 44 5.30 -15.82 12.51
CA GLY A 44 4.50 -16.28 11.39
C GLY A 44 3.28 -17.10 11.85
N THR A 45 2.47 -17.56 10.91
CA THR A 45 1.34 -18.45 11.20
C THR A 45 1.21 -19.49 10.10
N ILE A 46 1.36 -20.76 10.47
CA ILE A 46 1.27 -21.90 9.55
C ILE A 46 0.22 -22.86 10.11
N ASP A 47 -0.82 -23.15 9.34
CA ASP A 47 -1.92 -24.03 9.77
C ASP A 47 -2.55 -23.60 11.11
N GLY A 48 -2.69 -22.28 11.33
CA GLY A 48 -3.20 -21.71 12.58
C GLY A 48 -2.24 -21.77 13.77
N HIS A 49 -1.03 -22.32 13.60
CA HIS A 49 -0.01 -22.35 14.63
C HIS A 49 0.94 -21.15 14.51
N GLN A 50 1.11 -20.45 15.62
CA GLN A 50 2.00 -19.28 15.73
C GLN A 50 3.41 -19.75 16.06
N GLN A 51 4.39 -19.34 15.27
CA GLN A 51 5.79 -19.67 15.49
C GLN A 51 6.72 -18.63 14.87
N LEU A 52 7.89 -18.42 15.47
CA LEU A 52 8.97 -17.69 14.81
C LEU A 52 9.49 -18.51 13.62
N GLY A 53 9.95 -17.82 12.56
CA GLY A 53 10.63 -18.49 11.45
C GLY A 53 11.95 -19.12 11.91
N GLY A 54 12.37 -20.20 11.26
CA GLY A 54 13.55 -20.97 11.68
C GLY A 54 14.91 -20.32 11.38
N GLY A 55 14.93 -19.15 10.74
CA GLY A 55 16.13 -18.45 10.30
C GLY A 55 16.60 -17.35 11.25
N ALA A 56 17.36 -16.40 10.70
CA ALA A 56 17.92 -15.30 11.47
C ALA A 56 16.83 -14.39 12.06
N SER A 57 17.06 -13.96 13.31
CA SER A 57 16.24 -12.97 14.01
C SER A 57 16.41 -11.59 13.38
N VAL A 58 15.32 -10.87 13.18
CA VAL A 58 15.29 -9.52 12.60
C VAL A 58 14.36 -8.64 13.42
N ASP A 59 14.87 -7.47 13.82
CA ASP A 59 14.11 -6.48 14.55
C ASP A 59 13.25 -5.64 13.60
N VAL A 60 12.02 -5.38 14.03
CA VAL A 60 11.13 -4.39 13.45
C VAL A 60 11.19 -3.17 14.37
N VAL A 61 11.66 -2.06 13.83
CA VAL A 61 11.88 -0.83 14.58
C VAL A 61 10.91 0.26 14.15
N ALA A 62 10.67 1.23 15.03
CA ALA A 62 9.93 2.43 14.70
C ALA A 62 10.78 3.33 13.76
N PRO A 63 10.33 3.68 12.54
CA PRO A 63 11.17 4.43 11.59
C PRO A 63 11.60 5.82 12.09
N HIS A 64 10.75 6.45 12.90
CA HIS A 64 10.99 7.77 13.51
C HIS A 64 11.88 7.72 14.77
N ARG A 65 12.16 6.53 15.28
CA ARG A 65 13.03 6.27 16.44
C ARG A 65 13.68 4.90 16.25
N HIS A 66 14.63 4.80 15.33
CA HIS A 66 15.09 3.51 14.78
C HIS A 66 15.85 2.63 15.78
N THR A 67 16.23 3.17 16.94
CA THR A 67 16.76 2.40 18.08
C THR A 67 15.68 1.70 18.90
N HIS A 68 14.41 2.02 18.67
CA HIS A 68 13.27 1.44 19.38
C HIS A 68 12.70 0.26 18.61
N VAL A 69 12.90 -0.94 19.17
CA VAL A 69 12.39 -2.20 18.64
C VAL A 69 10.95 -2.40 19.11
N LEU A 70 10.03 -2.52 18.15
CA LEU A 70 8.61 -2.80 18.36
C LEU A 70 8.33 -4.30 18.48
N GLY A 71 9.21 -5.11 17.90
CA GLY A 71 9.14 -6.56 17.97
C GLY A 71 10.17 -7.21 17.08
N THR A 72 10.28 -8.53 17.19
CA THR A 72 11.31 -9.31 16.51
C THR A 72 10.69 -10.53 15.86
N PHE A 73 11.05 -10.82 14.61
CA PHE A 73 10.63 -12.05 13.91
C PHE A 73 11.83 -12.92 13.55
N GLY A 74 11.61 -14.23 13.45
CA GLY A 74 12.53 -15.14 12.77
C GLY A 74 12.29 -15.13 11.26
N THR A 75 13.33 -15.01 10.44
CA THR A 75 13.21 -15.09 8.98
C THR A 75 12.77 -16.49 8.58
N ALA A 76 11.67 -16.61 7.85
CA ALA A 76 11.16 -17.90 7.42
C ALA A 76 12.15 -18.60 6.47
N THR A 77 12.35 -19.89 6.72
CA THR A 77 13.24 -20.77 5.98
C THR A 77 12.50 -21.46 4.82
N GLY A 78 13.24 -22.16 3.97
CA GLY A 78 12.61 -23.04 2.97
C GLY A 78 11.78 -24.16 3.59
N GLN A 79 12.07 -24.58 4.82
CA GLN A 79 11.26 -25.59 5.53
C GLN A 79 9.93 -25.00 6.00
N ASP A 80 9.95 -23.77 6.49
CA ASP A 80 8.73 -23.03 6.85
C ASP A 80 7.84 -22.83 5.61
N ALA A 81 8.44 -22.48 4.47
CA ALA A 81 7.73 -22.33 3.20
C ALA A 81 7.07 -23.65 2.73
N LYS A 82 7.78 -24.78 2.82
CA LYS A 82 7.21 -26.11 2.50
C LYS A 82 6.05 -26.45 3.43
N ALA A 83 6.19 -26.21 4.74
CA ALA A 83 5.12 -26.45 5.70
C ALA A 83 3.88 -25.59 5.40
N ALA A 84 4.07 -24.34 4.98
CA ALA A 84 2.98 -23.45 4.55
C ALA A 84 2.29 -23.94 3.26
N VAL A 85 3.03 -24.48 2.28
CA VAL A 85 2.45 -25.11 1.09
C VAL A 85 1.59 -26.30 1.50
N GLU A 86 2.12 -27.21 2.32
CA GLU A 86 1.35 -28.38 2.76
C GLU A 86 0.08 -27.98 3.51
N ALA A 87 0.15 -26.97 4.39
CA ALA A 87 -1.01 -26.44 5.11
C ALA A 87 -2.06 -25.84 4.15
N ALA A 88 -1.62 -24.99 3.21
CA ALA A 88 -2.49 -24.39 2.22
C ALA A 88 -3.20 -25.44 1.35
N LEU A 89 -2.49 -26.48 0.91
CA LEU A 89 -3.06 -27.56 0.11
C LEU A 89 -4.02 -28.45 0.91
N ARG A 90 -3.73 -28.72 2.19
CA ARG A 90 -4.66 -29.44 3.09
C ARG A 90 -5.97 -28.68 3.29
N ALA A 91 -5.90 -27.37 3.51
CA ALA A 91 -7.08 -26.53 3.74
C ALA A 91 -7.92 -26.27 2.48
N ALA A 92 -7.31 -26.29 1.28
CA ALA A 92 -7.92 -25.89 0.02
C ALA A 92 -9.24 -26.61 -0.30
N GLY A 93 -9.29 -27.92 -0.08
CA GLY A 93 -10.49 -28.71 -0.38
C GLY A 93 -11.70 -28.30 0.47
N ALA A 94 -11.53 -28.18 1.79
CA ALA A 94 -12.62 -27.82 2.69
C ALA A 94 -13.04 -26.35 2.49
N TRP A 95 -12.07 -25.45 2.37
CA TRP A 95 -12.32 -24.03 2.18
C TRP A 95 -13.00 -23.69 0.84
N GLY A 96 -12.54 -24.30 -0.26
CA GLY A 96 -13.13 -24.12 -1.59
C GLY A 96 -14.56 -24.65 -1.69
N ARG A 97 -14.92 -25.70 -0.92
CA ARG A 97 -16.26 -26.28 -0.87
C ARG A 97 -17.22 -25.59 0.09
N MET A 98 -16.71 -24.77 1.01
CA MET A 98 -17.54 -23.96 1.89
C MET A 98 -18.48 -23.07 1.05
N SER A 99 -19.66 -22.73 1.58
CA SER A 99 -20.55 -21.82 0.85
C SER A 99 -19.88 -20.45 0.70
N PHE A 100 -20.26 -19.71 -0.34
CA PHE A 100 -19.75 -18.34 -0.50
C PHE A 100 -20.11 -17.46 0.71
N ASP A 101 -21.32 -17.61 1.25
CA ASP A 101 -21.82 -16.80 2.36
C ASP A 101 -21.02 -17.05 3.65
N ASP A 102 -20.64 -18.30 3.91
CA ASP A 102 -19.81 -18.65 5.07
C ASP A 102 -18.40 -18.04 4.93
N ARG A 103 -17.79 -18.12 3.74
CA ARG A 103 -16.49 -17.46 3.47
C ARG A 103 -16.60 -15.94 3.61
N ALA A 104 -17.65 -15.34 3.06
CA ALA A 104 -17.91 -13.91 3.14
C ALA A 104 -18.11 -13.45 4.59
N THR A 105 -18.77 -14.25 5.42
CA THR A 105 -19.03 -13.93 6.84
C THR A 105 -17.74 -13.73 7.62
N VAL A 106 -16.67 -14.48 7.32
CA VAL A 106 -15.35 -14.29 7.95
C VAL A 106 -14.83 -12.87 7.70
N LEU A 107 -14.84 -12.40 6.44
CA LEU A 107 -14.32 -11.07 6.10
C LEU A 107 -15.26 -9.93 6.54
N LEU A 108 -16.58 -10.15 6.49
CA LEU A 108 -17.53 -9.16 7.04
C LEU A 108 -17.37 -9.01 8.55
N ARG A 109 -17.16 -10.12 9.28
CA ARG A 109 -16.87 -10.08 10.71
C ARG A 109 -15.52 -9.43 11.00
N ALA A 110 -14.50 -9.68 10.18
CA ALA A 110 -13.20 -9.00 10.28
C ALA A 110 -13.36 -7.48 10.11
N ALA A 111 -14.17 -7.03 9.14
CA ALA A 111 -14.44 -5.62 8.93
C ALA A 111 -15.12 -4.95 10.14
N ASP A 112 -16.07 -5.64 10.79
CA ASP A 112 -16.75 -5.10 11.97
C ASP A 112 -15.85 -5.10 13.21
N LEU A 113 -15.01 -6.13 13.38
CA LEU A 113 -13.97 -6.16 14.43
C LEU A 113 -12.98 -5.01 14.25
N LEU A 114 -12.54 -4.75 13.01
CA LEU A 114 -11.67 -3.63 12.66
C LEU A 114 -12.34 -2.28 12.86
N SER A 115 -13.62 -2.15 12.50
CA SER A 115 -14.35 -0.88 12.63
C SER A 115 -14.65 -0.53 14.11
N GLY A 116 -14.62 -1.52 14.99
CA GLY A 116 -14.85 -1.36 16.42
C GLY A 116 -13.59 -1.63 17.26
N PRO A 117 -13.53 -2.78 17.96
CA PRO A 117 -12.54 -3.00 19.02
C PRO A 117 -11.07 -3.09 18.56
N TRP A 118 -10.80 -3.37 17.28
CA TRP A 118 -9.42 -3.49 16.78
C TRP A 118 -8.90 -2.22 16.08
N ARG A 119 -9.75 -1.19 15.93
CA ARG A 119 -9.40 0.01 15.15
C ARG A 119 -8.15 0.70 15.68
N ASP A 120 -8.14 0.97 16.97
CA ASP A 120 -7.03 1.68 17.63
C ASP A 120 -5.75 0.84 17.59
N THR A 121 -5.84 -0.48 17.78
CA THR A 121 -4.71 -1.40 17.70
C THR A 121 -4.06 -1.42 16.31
N LEU A 122 -4.85 -1.59 15.23
CA LEU A 122 -4.27 -1.59 13.89
C LEU A 122 -3.75 -0.21 13.48
N ASN A 123 -4.47 0.87 13.81
CA ASN A 123 -3.97 2.21 13.55
C ASN A 123 -2.65 2.47 14.28
N ALA A 124 -2.55 2.15 15.58
CA ALA A 124 -1.34 2.33 16.35
C ALA A 124 -0.17 1.48 15.82
N ALA A 125 -0.40 0.18 15.52
CA ALA A 125 0.60 -0.69 14.94
C ALA A 125 1.13 -0.16 13.60
N THR A 126 0.25 0.37 12.76
CA THR A 126 0.61 1.00 11.49
C THR A 126 1.36 2.32 11.68
N MET A 127 0.93 3.18 12.62
CA MET A 127 1.63 4.43 12.93
C MET A 127 3.06 4.17 13.41
N LEU A 128 3.23 3.25 14.37
CA LEU A 128 4.52 2.95 14.96
C LEU A 128 5.45 2.23 13.98
N GLY A 129 4.99 1.14 13.37
CA GLY A 129 5.81 0.29 12.51
C GLY A 129 6.11 0.90 11.14
N GLN A 130 5.19 1.69 10.59
CA GLN A 130 5.34 2.25 9.25
C GLN A 130 5.62 3.76 9.24
N GLY A 131 5.52 4.45 10.38
CA GLY A 131 5.77 5.90 10.48
C GLY A 131 4.61 6.77 9.97
N LYS A 132 3.39 6.22 9.92
CA LYS A 132 2.20 6.96 9.48
C LYS A 132 1.70 7.93 10.56
N THR A 133 1.26 9.11 10.15
CA THR A 133 0.44 9.95 11.03
C THR A 133 -0.94 9.34 11.23
N VAL A 134 -1.67 9.80 12.24
CA VAL A 134 -3.00 9.26 12.58
C VAL A 134 -3.96 9.25 11.40
N ILE A 135 -4.02 10.32 10.61
CA ILE A 135 -4.91 10.38 9.46
C ILE A 135 -4.48 9.41 8.36
N GLN A 136 -3.17 9.21 8.16
CA GLN A 136 -2.64 8.28 7.16
C GLN A 136 -2.87 6.82 7.56
N ALA A 137 -2.82 6.51 8.86
CA ALA A 137 -3.17 5.19 9.37
C ALA A 137 -4.68 4.95 9.29
N GLU A 138 -5.49 5.93 9.71
CA GLU A 138 -6.96 5.84 9.72
C GLU A 138 -7.55 5.56 8.33
N VAL A 139 -7.09 6.28 7.31
CA VAL A 139 -7.61 6.08 5.95
C VAL A 139 -7.14 4.76 5.33
N ASP A 140 -6.04 4.18 5.82
CA ASP A 140 -5.42 2.93 5.35
C ASP A 140 -5.87 1.73 6.19
N ALA A 141 -5.27 1.57 7.37
CA ALA A 141 -5.37 0.38 8.21
C ALA A 141 -6.78 0.14 8.75
N ALA A 142 -7.60 1.19 8.87
CA ALA A 142 -9.01 1.09 9.26
C ALA A 142 -9.95 1.19 8.05
N CYS A 143 -10.06 2.38 7.44
CA CYS A 143 -11.11 2.65 6.46
C CYS A 143 -10.94 1.82 5.17
N GLU A 144 -9.80 1.95 4.49
CA GLU A 144 -9.57 1.25 3.22
C GLU A 144 -9.59 -0.28 3.41
N LEU A 145 -9.04 -0.80 4.50
CA LEU A 145 -9.10 -2.24 4.79
C LEU A 145 -10.53 -2.75 5.06
N ALA A 146 -11.31 -2.03 5.88
CA ALA A 146 -12.70 -2.39 6.12
C ALA A 146 -13.53 -2.32 4.83
N ASP A 147 -13.25 -1.32 3.99
CA ASP A 147 -13.86 -1.16 2.68
C ASP A 147 -13.48 -2.30 1.74
N PHE A 148 -12.21 -2.70 1.65
CA PHE A 148 -11.80 -3.84 0.84
C PHE A 148 -12.61 -5.09 1.20
N TRP A 149 -12.74 -5.42 2.48
CA TRP A 149 -13.51 -6.59 2.88
C TRP A 149 -15.00 -6.49 2.54
N ARG A 150 -15.65 -5.35 2.84
CA ARG A 150 -17.09 -5.17 2.56
C ARG A 150 -17.38 -5.11 1.07
N PHE A 151 -16.61 -4.33 0.31
CA PHE A 151 -16.80 -4.18 -1.12
C PHE A 151 -16.37 -5.43 -1.90
N ASN A 152 -15.31 -6.13 -1.53
CA ASN A 152 -14.95 -7.40 -2.20
C ASN A 152 -16.03 -8.46 -2.02
N VAL A 153 -16.64 -8.56 -0.84
CA VAL A 153 -17.79 -9.45 -0.61
C VAL A 153 -18.96 -9.07 -1.53
N HIS A 154 -19.26 -7.77 -1.63
CA HIS A 154 -20.29 -7.27 -2.54
C HIS A 154 -19.97 -7.58 -4.02
N PHE A 155 -18.75 -7.33 -4.47
CA PHE A 155 -18.32 -7.59 -5.84
C PHE A 155 -18.33 -9.08 -6.16
N ALA A 156 -17.83 -9.93 -5.27
CA ALA A 156 -17.87 -11.38 -5.44
C ALA A 156 -19.30 -11.90 -5.55
N ARG A 157 -20.26 -11.35 -4.77
CA ARG A 157 -21.67 -11.71 -4.88
C ARG A 157 -22.27 -11.29 -6.23
N ARG A 158 -21.90 -10.12 -6.74
CA ARG A 158 -22.32 -9.62 -8.06
C ARG A 158 -21.77 -10.48 -9.20
N ILE A 159 -20.47 -10.77 -9.19
CA ILE A 159 -19.83 -11.64 -10.19
C ILE A 159 -20.53 -12.99 -10.24
N ARG A 160 -20.81 -13.59 -9.07
CA ARG A 160 -21.51 -14.89 -9.00
C ARG A 160 -22.97 -14.86 -9.46
N ALA A 161 -23.59 -13.68 -9.52
CA ALA A 161 -24.95 -13.51 -10.02
C ALA A 161 -25.01 -13.41 -11.55
N GLU A 162 -23.88 -13.15 -12.22
CA GLU A 162 -23.79 -13.13 -13.68
C GLU A 162 -23.92 -14.57 -14.20
N GLN A 163 -24.96 -14.83 -15.00
CA GLN A 163 -25.29 -16.16 -15.53
C GLN A 163 -25.63 -16.06 -17.02
N PRO A 164 -25.34 -17.11 -17.81
CA PRO A 164 -25.59 -17.12 -19.24
C PRO A 164 -27.08 -17.31 -19.57
N ASP A 165 -27.47 -16.85 -20.75
CA ASP A 165 -28.79 -17.14 -21.32
C ASP A 165 -28.98 -18.65 -21.57
N SER A 166 -30.22 -19.09 -21.48
CA SER A 166 -30.63 -20.48 -21.73
C SER A 166 -31.62 -20.54 -22.89
N ALA A 167 -31.26 -21.26 -23.96
CA ALA A 167 -32.14 -21.52 -25.09
C ALA A 167 -33.23 -22.56 -24.72
N PRO A 168 -34.35 -22.64 -25.47
CA PRO A 168 -35.39 -23.63 -25.22
C PRO A 168 -34.84 -25.08 -25.16
N GLY A 169 -35.16 -25.81 -24.09
CA GLY A 169 -34.71 -27.20 -23.88
C GLY A 169 -33.29 -27.35 -23.29
N VAL A 170 -32.57 -26.24 -23.04
CA VAL A 170 -31.23 -26.23 -22.45
C VAL A 170 -31.25 -25.37 -21.19
N TRP A 171 -30.47 -25.74 -20.17
CA TRP A 171 -30.23 -24.90 -19.00
C TRP A 171 -28.74 -24.71 -18.78
N ASN A 172 -28.26 -23.50 -19.08
CA ASN A 172 -26.87 -23.11 -18.89
C ASN A 172 -26.67 -22.49 -17.50
N ARG A 173 -25.50 -22.75 -16.90
CA ARG A 173 -25.07 -22.18 -15.62
C ARG A 173 -23.57 -21.93 -15.65
N MET A 174 -23.12 -20.88 -14.97
CA MET A 174 -21.71 -20.60 -14.75
C MET A 174 -21.32 -20.94 -13.30
N ASP A 175 -20.30 -21.77 -13.15
CA ASP A 175 -19.69 -22.12 -11.87
C ASP A 175 -18.35 -21.40 -11.69
N HIS A 176 -18.27 -20.50 -10.72
CA HIS A 176 -17.06 -19.77 -10.37
C HIS A 176 -16.22 -20.58 -9.38
N ARG A 177 -15.42 -21.49 -9.94
CA ARG A 177 -14.47 -22.33 -9.19
C ARG A 177 -13.26 -21.51 -8.67
N PRO A 178 -12.71 -21.85 -7.49
CA PRO A 178 -11.40 -21.35 -7.08
C PRO A 178 -10.30 -21.90 -8.00
N LEU A 179 -9.10 -21.35 -7.90
CA LEU A 179 -7.93 -21.91 -8.56
C LEU A 179 -7.49 -23.20 -7.84
N GLU A 180 -6.90 -24.12 -8.60
CA GLU A 180 -6.29 -25.33 -8.05
C GLU A 180 -4.84 -25.04 -7.68
N GLY A 181 -4.49 -25.31 -6.41
CA GLY A 181 -3.18 -24.98 -5.85
C GLY A 181 -3.26 -23.89 -4.78
N PHE A 182 -2.20 -23.10 -4.64
CA PHE A 182 -2.14 -21.98 -3.69
C PHE A 182 -1.79 -20.66 -4.40
N VAL A 183 -2.22 -19.55 -3.79
CA VAL A 183 -1.81 -18.20 -4.21
C VAL A 183 -0.66 -17.72 -3.32
N TYR A 184 0.38 -17.15 -3.92
CA TYR A 184 1.46 -16.48 -3.20
C TYR A 184 1.20 -14.97 -3.16
N ALA A 185 0.89 -14.44 -1.97
CA ALA A 185 0.69 -13.00 -1.77
C ALA A 185 1.97 -12.35 -1.23
N ILE A 186 2.51 -11.36 -1.95
CA ILE A 186 3.72 -10.61 -1.56
C ILE A 186 3.34 -9.15 -1.43
N THR A 187 3.47 -8.59 -0.23
CA THR A 187 2.88 -7.28 0.07
C THR A 187 3.90 -6.21 0.44
N PRO A 188 3.63 -4.94 0.11
CA PRO A 188 4.55 -3.83 0.32
C PRO A 188 4.44 -3.31 1.76
N PHE A 189 5.28 -2.32 2.10
CA PHE A 189 5.27 -1.70 3.43
C PHE A 189 4.26 -0.55 3.58
N ASN A 190 3.86 0.06 2.46
CA ASN A 190 3.29 1.40 2.46
C ASN A 190 1.81 1.46 2.84
N PHE A 191 1.06 0.36 2.69
CA PHE A 191 -0.34 0.26 3.08
C PHE A 191 -0.64 -1.06 3.78
N THR A 192 -1.18 -0.97 4.99
CA THR A 192 -1.69 -2.14 5.72
C THR A 192 -2.92 -2.72 5.01
N ALA A 193 -3.77 -1.88 4.44
CA ALA A 193 -4.94 -2.30 3.66
C ALA A 193 -4.54 -3.18 2.47
N ILE A 194 -3.56 -2.73 1.67
CA ILE A 194 -3.03 -3.53 0.56
C ILE A 194 -2.43 -4.83 1.09
N ALA A 195 -1.63 -4.74 2.17
CA ALA A 195 -0.97 -5.91 2.74
C ALA A 195 -1.93 -7.03 3.14
N VAL A 196 -3.16 -6.69 3.47
CA VAL A 196 -4.16 -7.66 3.92
C VAL A 196 -5.17 -7.98 2.82
N ASN A 197 -5.46 -7.04 1.92
CA ASN A 197 -6.32 -7.28 0.76
C ASN A 197 -5.72 -8.31 -0.19
N LEU A 198 -4.40 -8.25 -0.46
CA LEU A 198 -3.77 -9.18 -1.41
C LEU A 198 -3.96 -10.66 -1.02
N PRO A 199 -3.81 -11.07 0.26
CA PRO A 199 -4.13 -12.44 0.66
C PRO A 199 -5.63 -12.70 0.88
N THR A 200 -6.42 -11.74 1.36
CA THR A 200 -7.83 -12.00 1.69
C THR A 200 -8.77 -12.01 0.48
N ALA A 201 -8.48 -11.24 -0.57
CA ALA A 201 -9.26 -11.24 -1.81
C ALA A 201 -9.30 -12.62 -2.52
N PRO A 202 -8.16 -13.29 -2.80
CA PRO A 202 -8.19 -14.66 -3.31
C PRO A 202 -8.79 -15.64 -2.30
N ALA A 203 -8.56 -15.46 -1.00
CA ALA A 203 -9.15 -16.32 0.02
C ALA A 203 -10.70 -16.29 -0.01
N LEU A 204 -11.31 -15.12 -0.15
CA LEU A 204 -12.77 -14.95 -0.33
C LEU A 204 -13.32 -15.82 -1.47
N MET A 205 -12.57 -15.89 -2.57
CA MET A 205 -12.95 -16.65 -3.77
C MET A 205 -12.73 -18.16 -3.64
N GLY A 206 -12.30 -18.64 -2.46
CA GLY A 206 -12.12 -20.05 -2.13
C GLY A 206 -10.71 -20.58 -2.33
N ASN A 207 -9.72 -19.70 -2.60
CA ASN A 207 -8.32 -20.10 -2.70
C ASN A 207 -7.69 -20.16 -1.29
N THR A 208 -6.58 -20.88 -1.16
CA THR A 208 -5.69 -20.76 0.01
C THR A 208 -4.42 -20.01 -0.38
N VAL A 209 -3.78 -19.41 0.62
CA VAL A 209 -2.78 -18.37 0.39
C VAL A 209 -1.59 -18.56 1.31
N ILE A 210 -0.40 -18.32 0.75
CA ILE A 210 0.82 -18.10 1.51
C ILE A 210 1.14 -16.61 1.39
N TRP A 211 1.14 -15.91 2.51
CA TRP A 211 1.30 -14.47 2.59
C TRP A 211 2.67 -14.11 3.16
N LYS A 212 3.43 -13.30 2.43
CA LYS A 212 4.69 -12.72 2.90
C LYS A 212 4.59 -11.20 3.04
N PRO A 213 4.37 -10.66 4.25
CA PRO A 213 4.38 -9.22 4.50
C PRO A 213 5.76 -8.61 4.33
N SER A 214 5.84 -7.31 4.03
CA SER A 214 7.10 -6.56 4.09
C SER A 214 7.69 -6.63 5.51
N PRO A 215 9.02 -6.81 5.68
CA PRO A 215 9.66 -6.81 7.00
C PRO A 215 9.23 -5.63 7.87
N THR A 216 9.26 -4.41 7.31
CA THR A 216 8.93 -3.15 8.00
C THR A 216 7.45 -2.96 8.30
N GLN A 217 6.55 -3.79 7.74
CA GLN A 217 5.11 -3.76 8.01
C GLN A 217 4.67 -4.94 8.91
N THR A 218 5.61 -5.79 9.33
CA THR A 218 5.29 -7.06 10.02
C THR A 218 4.50 -6.87 11.32
N LEU A 219 4.67 -5.75 12.03
CA LEU A 219 3.88 -5.46 13.25
C LEU A 219 2.38 -5.40 12.95
N SER A 220 1.96 -4.57 11.99
CA SER A 220 0.55 -4.45 11.63
C SER A 220 0.04 -5.70 10.89
N ALA A 221 0.91 -6.41 10.15
CA ALA A 221 0.57 -7.72 9.58
C ALA A 221 0.26 -8.77 10.65
N TRP A 222 1.06 -8.83 11.71
CA TRP A 222 0.89 -9.76 12.83
C TRP A 222 -0.44 -9.52 13.54
N TYR A 223 -0.73 -8.27 13.91
CA TYR A 223 -2.02 -7.91 14.52
C TYR A 223 -3.19 -8.22 13.59
N THR A 224 -3.03 -8.04 12.27
CA THR A 224 -4.10 -8.37 11.32
C THR A 224 -4.31 -9.89 11.19
N MET A 225 -3.26 -10.70 11.26
CA MET A 225 -3.41 -12.15 11.29
C MET A 225 -4.20 -12.60 12.53
N ARG A 226 -3.94 -11.98 13.70
CA ARG A 226 -4.74 -12.20 14.93
C ARG A 226 -6.20 -11.78 14.76
N LEU A 227 -6.45 -10.65 14.08
CA LEU A 227 -7.81 -10.19 13.77
C LEU A 227 -8.55 -11.19 12.86
N LEU A 228 -7.91 -11.69 11.81
CA LEU A 228 -8.49 -12.68 10.90
C LEU A 228 -8.82 -13.99 11.63
N GLU A 229 -7.95 -14.45 12.53
CA GLU A 229 -8.22 -15.59 13.41
C GLU A 229 -9.42 -15.33 14.33
N ALA A 230 -9.48 -14.16 14.98
CA ALA A 230 -10.61 -13.76 15.82
C ALA A 230 -11.93 -13.66 15.02
N ALA A 231 -11.86 -13.31 13.74
CA ALA A 231 -13.00 -13.32 12.83
C ALA A 231 -13.44 -14.74 12.41
N GLY A 232 -12.59 -15.76 12.62
CA GLY A 232 -12.88 -17.16 12.32
C GLY A 232 -12.26 -17.65 11.01
N MET A 233 -11.17 -17.03 10.54
CA MET A 233 -10.39 -17.56 9.41
C MET A 233 -9.90 -18.98 9.73
N PRO A 234 -10.27 -20.00 8.94
CA PRO A 234 -9.86 -21.36 9.23
C PRO A 234 -8.34 -21.55 9.14
N PRO A 235 -7.75 -22.43 9.98
CA PRO A 235 -6.35 -22.82 9.89
C PRO A 235 -5.95 -23.23 8.46
N GLY A 236 -4.79 -22.75 8.02
CA GLY A 236 -4.21 -23.09 6.72
C GLY A 236 -4.78 -22.34 5.52
N VAL A 237 -5.87 -21.56 5.68
CA VAL A 237 -6.42 -20.76 4.57
C VAL A 237 -5.49 -19.62 4.20
N ILE A 238 -4.97 -18.90 5.19
CA ILE A 238 -3.89 -17.94 5.02
C ILE A 238 -2.74 -18.37 5.93
N ASN A 239 -1.55 -18.57 5.35
CA ASN A 239 -0.33 -18.90 6.08
C ASN A 239 0.64 -17.73 5.96
N MET A 240 0.91 -17.01 7.04
CA MET A 240 1.77 -15.84 7.06
C MET A 240 3.23 -16.25 7.35
N LEU A 241 4.16 -15.88 6.47
CA LEU A 241 5.58 -16.15 6.62
C LEU A 241 6.38 -14.84 6.67
N THR A 242 7.14 -14.64 7.75
CA THR A 242 7.94 -13.44 8.00
C THR A 242 9.29 -13.49 7.28
N GLY A 243 9.83 -12.33 6.90
CA GLY A 243 11.19 -12.22 6.35
C GLY A 243 11.32 -11.57 4.97
N ASP A 244 12.55 -11.61 4.43
CA ASP A 244 12.93 -10.93 3.19
C ASP A 244 12.33 -11.56 1.92
N GLY A 245 11.82 -12.79 2.03
CA GLY A 245 11.13 -13.50 0.95
C GLY A 245 12.00 -14.32 0.02
N ARG A 246 13.33 -14.33 0.17
CA ARG A 246 14.22 -15.06 -0.75
C ARG A 246 13.99 -16.56 -0.66
N ALA A 247 14.21 -17.14 0.52
CA ALA A 247 14.02 -18.58 0.76
C ALA A 247 12.57 -19.02 0.53
N ILE A 248 11.59 -18.16 0.83
CA ILE A 248 10.18 -18.41 0.54
C ILE A 248 9.96 -18.51 -0.97
N SER A 249 10.40 -17.50 -1.74
CA SER A 249 10.17 -17.45 -3.18
C SER A 249 10.88 -18.58 -3.92
N GLU A 250 12.08 -18.97 -3.48
CA GLU A 250 12.81 -20.13 -4.04
C GLU A 250 11.97 -21.42 -3.96
N VAL A 251 11.26 -21.65 -2.85
CA VAL A 251 10.37 -22.80 -2.70
C VAL A 251 9.09 -22.62 -3.49
N LEU A 252 8.40 -21.49 -3.32
CA LEU A 252 7.06 -21.30 -3.87
C LEU A 252 7.03 -21.18 -5.40
N LEU A 253 8.06 -20.55 -6.01
CA LEU A 253 8.16 -20.43 -7.47
C LEU A 253 8.60 -21.74 -8.14
N ALA A 254 9.11 -22.70 -7.38
CA ALA A 254 9.46 -24.03 -7.88
C ALA A 254 8.34 -25.05 -7.64
N ASP A 255 7.30 -24.73 -6.88
CA ASP A 255 6.25 -25.69 -6.53
C ASP A 255 5.25 -25.86 -7.69
N PRO A 256 4.91 -27.10 -8.09
CA PRO A 256 3.98 -27.36 -9.20
C PRO A 256 2.55 -26.91 -8.92
N HIS A 257 2.20 -26.61 -7.66
CA HIS A 257 0.88 -26.13 -7.24
C HIS A 257 0.77 -24.60 -7.11
N LEU A 258 1.78 -23.83 -7.54
CA LEU A 258 1.63 -22.38 -7.62
C LEU A 258 0.52 -22.03 -8.60
N ALA A 259 -0.60 -21.49 -8.10
CA ALA A 259 -1.77 -21.13 -8.89
C ALA A 259 -1.77 -19.66 -9.32
N GLY A 260 -1.08 -18.82 -8.56
CA GLY A 260 -0.94 -17.40 -8.87
C GLY A 260 -0.09 -16.65 -7.88
N ILE A 261 0.30 -15.44 -8.28
CA ILE A 261 1.01 -14.47 -7.45
C ILE A 261 0.13 -13.23 -7.38
N HIS A 262 -0.12 -12.75 -6.17
CA HIS A 262 -0.74 -11.45 -5.93
C HIS A 262 0.29 -10.52 -5.30
N PHE A 263 0.75 -9.53 -6.06
CA PHE A 263 1.94 -8.75 -5.73
C PHE A 263 1.65 -7.25 -5.76
N THR A 264 2.15 -6.51 -4.78
CA THR A 264 2.38 -5.08 -4.93
C THR A 264 3.80 -4.74 -4.46
N GLY A 265 4.51 -3.94 -5.23
CA GLY A 265 5.89 -3.55 -4.94
C GLY A 265 6.62 -3.01 -6.16
N SER A 266 7.95 -3.16 -6.19
CA SER A 266 8.76 -2.58 -7.27
C SER A 266 8.56 -3.30 -8.62
N THR A 267 8.63 -2.54 -9.71
CA THR A 267 8.59 -3.08 -11.08
C THR A 267 9.69 -4.11 -11.32
N ALA A 268 10.89 -3.88 -10.79
CA ALA A 268 12.02 -4.80 -10.92
C ALA A 268 11.73 -6.17 -10.27
N THR A 269 11.13 -6.16 -9.07
CA THR A 269 10.73 -7.40 -8.39
C THR A 269 9.62 -8.12 -9.16
N PHE A 270 8.62 -7.39 -9.67
CA PHE A 270 7.53 -8.02 -10.41
C PHE A 270 8.01 -8.64 -11.73
N GLN A 271 8.89 -7.96 -12.47
CA GLN A 271 9.53 -8.50 -13.67
C GLN A 271 10.37 -9.74 -13.36
N TYR A 272 11.10 -9.75 -12.25
CA TYR A 272 11.84 -10.92 -11.79
C TYR A 272 10.90 -12.12 -11.54
N LEU A 273 9.82 -11.92 -10.78
CA LEU A 273 8.83 -12.97 -10.50
C LEU A 273 8.21 -13.51 -11.79
N TRP A 274 7.86 -12.61 -12.71
CA TRP A 274 7.32 -12.97 -14.02
C TRP A 274 8.29 -13.81 -14.83
N GLY A 275 9.57 -13.42 -14.87
CA GLY A 275 10.63 -14.19 -15.51
C GLY A 275 10.83 -15.59 -14.91
N GLN A 276 10.77 -15.72 -13.58
CA GLN A 276 10.86 -17.03 -12.91
C GLN A 276 9.67 -17.93 -13.25
N VAL A 277 8.45 -17.39 -13.25
CA VAL A 277 7.26 -18.16 -13.66
C VAL A 277 7.37 -18.59 -15.12
N GLY A 278 7.80 -17.71 -16.01
CA GLY A 278 8.03 -18.05 -17.42
C GLY A 278 9.06 -19.17 -17.60
N ALA A 279 10.16 -19.13 -16.86
CA ALA A 279 11.19 -20.17 -16.89
C ALA A 279 10.69 -21.54 -16.39
N ASN A 280 9.77 -21.54 -15.41
CA ASN A 280 9.22 -22.75 -14.80
C ASN A 280 7.88 -23.20 -15.41
N ILE A 281 7.43 -22.60 -16.51
CA ILE A 281 6.04 -22.72 -16.97
C ILE A 281 5.57 -24.16 -17.22
N ALA A 282 6.48 -25.03 -17.68
CA ALA A 282 6.21 -26.44 -17.96
C ALA A 282 6.07 -27.31 -16.69
N HIS A 283 6.46 -26.80 -15.52
CA HIS A 283 6.41 -27.53 -14.26
C HIS A 283 5.06 -27.41 -13.54
N TYR A 284 4.33 -26.32 -13.77
CA TYR A 284 3.09 -26.04 -13.04
C TYR A 284 1.92 -26.89 -13.53
N ARG A 285 1.03 -27.26 -12.61
CA ARG A 285 -0.22 -27.98 -12.93
C ARG A 285 -1.25 -27.10 -13.63
N ALA A 286 -1.19 -25.80 -13.41
CA ALA A 286 -2.00 -24.77 -14.06
C ALA A 286 -1.10 -23.58 -14.38
N TYR A 287 -1.49 -22.77 -15.37
CA TYR A 287 -0.79 -21.52 -15.68
C TYR A 287 -0.94 -20.54 -14.50
N PRO A 288 0.15 -20.17 -13.78
CA PRO A 288 0.02 -19.28 -12.65
C PRO A 288 -0.47 -17.89 -13.10
N ARG A 289 -1.44 -17.33 -12.39
CA ARG A 289 -1.94 -15.98 -12.65
C ARG A 289 -1.09 -14.95 -11.91
N LEU A 290 -0.39 -14.09 -12.62
CA LEU A 290 0.37 -12.99 -12.02
C LEU A 290 -0.48 -11.73 -12.05
N VAL A 291 -0.92 -11.31 -10.87
CA VAL A 291 -1.73 -10.12 -10.67
C VAL A 291 -0.93 -9.18 -9.77
N GLY A 292 -0.76 -7.94 -10.18
CA GLY A 292 -0.09 -7.00 -9.31
C GLY A 292 -0.11 -5.55 -9.78
N GLU A 293 0.32 -4.71 -8.85
CA GLU A 293 0.49 -3.27 -9.03
C GLU A 293 1.94 -2.91 -8.75
N THR A 294 2.48 -1.94 -9.49
CA THR A 294 3.80 -1.37 -9.27
C THR A 294 3.70 0.12 -8.99
N GLY A 295 4.81 0.74 -8.58
CA GLY A 295 4.88 2.18 -8.35
C GLY A 295 4.64 3.04 -9.60
N GLY A 296 4.63 4.35 -9.40
CA GLY A 296 4.30 5.36 -10.42
C GLY A 296 5.10 6.64 -10.24
N LYS A 297 5.17 7.46 -11.31
CA LYS A 297 5.72 8.81 -11.26
C LYS A 297 4.64 9.84 -11.55
N ASP A 298 3.84 10.09 -10.54
CA ASP A 298 2.59 10.84 -10.68
C ASP A 298 2.81 12.34 -10.84
N PHE A 299 1.85 12.99 -11.50
CA PHE A 299 1.94 14.39 -11.89
C PHE A 299 0.72 15.23 -11.45
N VAL A 300 0.98 16.51 -11.25
CA VAL A 300 -0.04 17.56 -11.16
C VAL A 300 0.21 18.57 -12.26
N LEU A 301 -0.74 18.73 -13.18
CA LEU A 301 -0.71 19.74 -14.23
C LEU A 301 -1.69 20.85 -13.87
N ALA A 302 -1.19 22.08 -13.75
CA ALA A 302 -2.04 23.25 -13.60
C ALA A 302 -2.27 23.92 -14.97
N HIS A 303 -3.48 24.37 -15.23
CA HIS A 303 -3.82 25.27 -16.34
C HIS A 303 -3.76 26.73 -15.86
N PRO A 304 -3.60 27.77 -16.73
CA PRO A 304 -3.61 29.17 -16.30
C PRO A 304 -4.86 29.62 -15.52
N SER A 305 -5.97 28.88 -15.65
CA SER A 305 -7.19 29.09 -14.87
C SER A 305 -7.26 28.30 -13.55
N ALA A 306 -6.15 27.73 -13.09
CA ALA A 306 -6.07 27.02 -11.82
C ALA A 306 -6.29 27.97 -10.63
N GLU A 307 -7.11 27.52 -9.69
CA GLU A 307 -7.25 28.18 -8.38
C GLU A 307 -6.01 27.90 -7.53
N VAL A 308 -5.33 28.96 -7.09
CA VAL A 308 -4.00 28.87 -6.45
C VAL A 308 -4.04 28.08 -5.14
N ASP A 309 -5.04 28.31 -4.28
CA ASP A 309 -5.14 27.61 -2.99
C ASP A 309 -5.45 26.11 -3.16
N VAL A 310 -6.23 25.75 -4.18
CA VAL A 310 -6.52 24.35 -4.52
C VAL A 310 -5.23 23.65 -4.97
N LEU A 311 -4.49 24.30 -5.88
CA LEU A 311 -3.22 23.77 -6.37
C LEU A 311 -2.19 23.64 -5.24
N ARG A 312 -2.02 24.67 -4.39
CA ARG A 312 -1.10 24.64 -3.24
C ARG A 312 -1.41 23.45 -2.33
N THR A 313 -2.67 23.32 -1.91
CA THR A 313 -3.11 22.23 -1.02
C THR A 313 -2.90 20.85 -1.65
N ALA A 314 -3.22 20.70 -2.95
CA ALA A 314 -3.04 19.45 -3.67
C ALA A 314 -1.57 19.05 -3.79
N LEU A 315 -0.68 20.00 -4.07
CA LEU A 315 0.76 19.76 -4.14
C LEU A 315 1.34 19.37 -2.78
N VAL A 316 1.02 20.12 -1.71
CA VAL A 316 1.53 19.84 -0.35
C VAL A 316 1.08 18.47 0.13
N ARG A 317 -0.22 18.17 0.05
CA ARG A 317 -0.74 16.87 0.49
C ARG A 317 -0.27 15.74 -0.40
N GLY A 318 -0.36 15.90 -1.71
CA GLY A 318 -0.03 14.88 -2.68
C GLY A 318 1.45 14.47 -2.64
N ALA A 319 2.35 15.41 -2.38
CA ALA A 319 3.79 15.15 -2.36
C ALA A 319 4.31 14.70 -0.99
N PHE A 320 3.76 15.24 0.10
CA PHE A 320 4.41 15.17 1.41
C PHE A 320 3.64 14.37 2.47
N GLU A 321 2.36 14.06 2.26
CA GLU A 321 1.68 13.12 3.17
C GLU A 321 2.37 11.75 3.16
N TYR A 322 2.56 11.18 4.35
CA TYR A 322 3.30 9.94 4.53
C TYR A 322 4.71 9.97 3.92
N SER A 323 5.32 11.16 3.94
CA SER A 323 6.65 11.45 3.42
C SER A 323 6.81 11.03 1.96
N GLY A 324 5.74 11.16 1.15
CA GLY A 324 5.75 10.80 -0.26
C GLY A 324 5.88 9.30 -0.54
N GLN A 325 5.65 8.43 0.46
CA GLN A 325 5.79 6.98 0.35
C GLN A 325 4.48 6.29 -0.08
N LYS A 326 3.79 6.89 -1.05
CA LYS A 326 2.60 6.31 -1.69
C LYS A 326 2.96 5.96 -3.13
N CYS A 327 2.43 4.86 -3.66
CA CYS A 327 2.54 4.54 -5.09
C CYS A 327 1.96 5.67 -5.97
N SER A 328 1.07 6.47 -5.39
CA SER A 328 0.39 7.60 -6.04
C SER A 328 0.87 8.99 -5.63
N ALA A 329 2.04 9.11 -4.98
CA ALA A 329 2.51 10.41 -4.49
C ALA A 329 2.83 11.38 -5.64
N ALA A 330 2.27 12.58 -5.59
CA ALA A 330 2.53 13.64 -6.56
C ALA A 330 3.99 14.07 -6.46
N SER A 331 4.78 13.76 -7.48
CA SER A 331 6.23 13.97 -7.42
C SER A 331 6.74 14.87 -8.55
N ARG A 332 5.84 15.32 -9.42
CA ARG A 332 6.08 16.26 -10.52
C ARG A 332 4.92 17.24 -10.62
N ALA A 333 5.21 18.52 -10.70
CA ALA A 333 4.22 19.54 -10.97
C ALA A 333 4.59 20.34 -12.22
N PHE A 334 3.63 20.60 -13.08
CA PHE A 334 3.78 21.44 -14.26
C PHE A 334 2.87 22.66 -14.08
N VAL A 335 3.46 23.83 -13.86
CA VAL A 335 2.74 25.03 -13.43
C VAL A 335 2.95 26.18 -14.42
N PRO A 336 1.90 26.86 -14.91
CA PRO A 336 2.06 27.96 -15.84
C PRO A 336 2.65 29.17 -15.12
N ARG A 337 3.42 29.98 -15.84
CA ARG A 337 4.14 31.14 -15.30
C ARG A 337 3.22 32.11 -14.56
N SER A 338 2.02 32.37 -15.08
CA SER A 338 1.06 33.28 -14.43
C SER A 338 0.55 32.79 -13.06
N VAL A 339 0.41 31.47 -12.88
CA VAL A 339 0.00 30.84 -11.62
C VAL A 339 1.20 30.72 -10.69
N TRP A 340 2.36 30.32 -11.22
CA TRP A 340 3.60 30.19 -10.44
C TRP A 340 3.98 31.51 -9.73
N ALA A 341 3.84 32.64 -10.42
CA ALA A 341 4.09 33.97 -9.87
C ALA A 341 3.25 34.30 -8.62
N LYS A 342 2.10 33.63 -8.44
CA LYS A 342 1.20 33.80 -7.29
C LYS A 342 1.35 32.67 -6.26
N LEU A 343 1.86 31.51 -6.67
CA LEU A 343 1.93 30.29 -5.86
C LEU A 343 3.27 30.12 -5.13
N ARG A 344 4.39 30.50 -5.78
CA ARG A 344 5.75 30.10 -5.38
C ARG A 344 6.03 30.34 -3.90
N ASP A 345 5.88 31.59 -3.46
CA ASP A 345 6.34 32.00 -2.13
C ASP A 345 5.48 31.38 -1.01
N ASP A 346 4.15 31.27 -1.24
CA ASP A 346 3.23 30.61 -0.31
C ASP A 346 3.50 29.10 -0.23
N LEU A 347 3.73 28.43 -1.37
CA LEU A 347 4.06 27.00 -1.39
C LEU A 347 5.39 26.72 -0.68
N VAL A 348 6.38 27.60 -0.86
CA VAL A 348 7.66 27.53 -0.15
C VAL A 348 7.48 27.71 1.35
N ALA A 349 6.70 28.72 1.77
CA ALA A 349 6.43 29.00 3.17
C ALA A 349 5.68 27.83 3.84
N GLU A 350 4.64 27.31 3.18
CA GLU A 350 3.87 26.16 3.68
C GLU A 350 4.74 24.91 3.80
N THR A 351 5.55 24.61 2.79
CA THR A 351 6.47 23.44 2.81
C THR A 351 7.46 23.53 3.98
N ARG A 352 8.05 24.71 4.23
CA ARG A 352 8.97 24.93 5.37
C ARG A 352 8.26 24.84 6.73
N GLY A 353 6.96 25.11 6.77
CA GLY A 353 6.15 25.05 7.99
C GLY A 353 5.64 23.65 8.33
N LEU A 354 5.82 22.66 7.46
CA LEU A 354 5.35 21.29 7.71
C LEU A 354 6.10 20.67 8.88
N ARG A 355 5.35 20.29 9.91
CA ARG A 355 5.90 19.60 11.09
C ARG A 355 6.19 18.14 10.74
N MET A 356 7.41 17.69 11.03
CA MET A 356 7.85 16.31 10.86
C MET A 356 8.39 15.79 12.18
N GLY A 357 8.05 14.54 12.54
CA GLY A 357 8.53 13.96 13.78
C GLY A 357 7.87 12.63 14.14
N ASP A 358 7.82 12.34 15.43
CA ASP A 358 7.14 11.17 15.99
C ASP A 358 5.63 11.19 15.64
N PRO A 359 5.08 10.15 15.00
CA PRO A 359 3.66 10.08 14.66
C PRO A 359 2.73 10.02 15.87
N ALA A 360 3.22 9.70 17.08
CA ALA A 360 2.45 9.75 18.32
C ALA A 360 2.18 11.21 18.77
N ASP A 361 3.00 12.18 18.35
CA ASP A 361 2.58 13.59 18.36
C ASP A 361 1.67 13.85 17.16
N LEU A 362 0.35 13.78 17.40
CA LEU A 362 -0.67 13.91 16.36
C LEU A 362 -0.74 15.31 15.74
N ALA A 363 0.12 16.26 16.13
CA ALA A 363 0.26 17.55 15.47
C ALA A 363 1.28 17.52 14.31
N ASN A 364 2.07 16.45 14.18
CA ASN A 364 2.99 16.29 13.05
C ASN A 364 2.23 15.98 11.76
N PHE A 365 2.65 16.62 10.66
CA PHE A 365 2.08 16.43 9.34
C PHE A 365 2.61 15.15 8.68
N THR A 366 3.88 14.81 8.92
CA THR A 366 4.50 13.59 8.42
C THR A 366 5.55 13.02 9.39
N GLY A 367 5.98 11.79 9.13
CA GLY A 367 7.00 11.07 9.92
C GLY A 367 8.29 10.81 9.15
N ALA A 368 9.11 9.89 9.67
CA ALA A 368 10.29 9.39 8.98
C ALA A 368 9.96 8.53 7.75
N VAL A 369 10.93 8.36 6.85
CA VAL A 369 10.84 7.34 5.80
C VAL A 369 11.07 5.94 6.39
N ILE A 370 10.63 4.90 5.68
CA ILE A 370 10.38 3.59 6.29
C ILE A 370 11.63 2.90 6.86
N ASP A 371 12.79 3.04 6.22
CA ASP A 371 14.00 2.31 6.60
C ASP A 371 15.28 3.01 6.15
N ARG A 372 16.41 2.47 6.63
CA ARG A 372 17.76 2.91 6.29
C ARG A 372 18.00 2.97 4.78
N ARG A 373 17.51 1.98 4.02
CA ARG A 373 17.73 1.92 2.56
C ARG A 373 17.03 3.07 1.86
N SER A 374 15.81 3.38 2.29
CA SER A 374 15.00 4.48 1.78
C SER A 374 15.65 5.82 2.13
N TYR A 375 16.14 5.97 3.36
CA TYR A 375 16.93 7.12 3.79
C TYR A 375 18.18 7.34 2.94
N ASP A 376 19.04 6.32 2.83
CA ASP A 376 20.30 6.43 2.06
C ASP A 376 20.04 6.79 0.59
N LYS A 377 19.01 6.17 -0.02
CA LYS A 377 18.58 6.50 -1.38
C LYS A 377 18.19 7.98 -1.49
N LEU A 378 17.36 8.46 -0.58
CA LEU A 378 16.82 9.82 -0.62
C LEU A 378 17.87 10.86 -0.27
N ALA A 379 18.70 10.65 0.75
CA ALA A 379 19.85 11.50 1.06
C ALA A 379 20.79 11.64 -0.16
N GLY A 380 21.05 10.53 -0.87
CA GLY A 380 21.81 10.56 -2.13
C GLY A 380 21.10 11.31 -3.26
N VAL A 381 19.76 11.23 -3.35
CA VAL A 381 18.98 12.03 -4.31
C VAL A 381 19.09 13.52 -3.99
N LEU A 382 18.90 13.92 -2.73
CA LEU A 382 18.99 15.31 -2.29
C LEU A 382 20.39 15.89 -2.53
N ALA A 383 21.45 15.13 -2.25
CA ALA A 383 22.82 15.54 -2.54
C ALA A 383 23.06 15.78 -4.04
N ARG A 384 22.52 14.92 -4.93
CA ARG A 384 22.61 15.11 -6.38
C ARG A 384 21.84 16.34 -6.84
N ILE A 385 20.61 16.53 -6.35
CA ILE A 385 19.78 17.69 -6.69
C ILE A 385 20.47 18.99 -6.27
N SER A 386 21.03 19.04 -5.06
CA SER A 386 21.72 20.23 -4.56
C SER A 386 22.99 20.58 -5.33
N ALA A 387 23.61 19.62 -6.01
CA ALA A 387 24.82 19.81 -6.79
C ALA A 387 24.55 20.12 -8.27
N ASP A 388 23.31 19.95 -8.75
CA ASP A 388 22.94 20.14 -10.14
C ASP A 388 22.49 21.58 -10.41
N PRO A 389 23.17 22.34 -11.31
CA PRO A 389 22.81 23.74 -11.59
C PRO A 389 21.47 23.91 -12.31
N THR A 390 20.85 22.84 -12.81
CA THR A 390 19.50 22.84 -13.42
C THR A 390 18.39 22.70 -12.37
N CYS A 391 18.75 22.49 -11.10
CA CYS A 391 17.85 22.33 -9.98
C CYS A 391 18.04 23.46 -8.96
N GLU A 392 16.98 24.17 -8.63
CA GLU A 392 16.94 25.14 -7.53
C GLU A 392 16.12 24.55 -6.37
N VAL A 393 16.76 24.26 -5.23
CA VAL A 393 16.05 23.82 -4.02
C VAL A 393 15.41 25.05 -3.36
N LEU A 394 14.09 25.11 -3.37
CA LEU A 394 13.32 26.24 -2.84
C LEU A 394 13.00 26.09 -1.34
N ALA A 395 12.77 24.85 -0.89
CA ALA A 395 12.48 24.51 0.50
C ALA A 395 12.98 23.08 0.82
N GLY A 396 13.33 22.85 2.08
CA GLY A 396 13.83 21.56 2.57
C GLY A 396 15.23 21.25 2.04
N GLY A 397 15.46 19.98 1.70
CA GLY A 397 16.75 19.46 1.22
C GLY A 397 17.64 18.85 2.31
N GLY A 398 17.21 18.88 3.57
CA GLY A 398 17.87 18.20 4.68
C GLY A 398 17.47 16.73 4.83
N ALA A 399 18.38 15.94 5.41
CA ALA A 399 18.12 14.59 5.89
C ALA A 399 18.95 14.35 7.15
N ASP A 400 18.37 13.68 8.15
CA ASP A 400 19.01 13.35 9.43
C ASP A 400 18.57 11.94 9.88
N ASP A 401 19.53 11.06 10.12
CA ASP A 401 19.34 9.69 10.63
C ASP A 401 19.84 9.50 12.07
N SER A 402 20.07 10.57 12.82
CA SER A 402 20.56 10.48 14.21
C SER A 402 19.56 9.81 15.16
N GLU A 403 18.26 10.10 15.04
CA GLU A 403 17.19 9.52 15.87
C GLU A 403 16.24 8.60 15.08
N GLY A 404 15.81 9.05 13.91
CA GLY A 404 14.90 8.34 13.00
C GLY A 404 15.29 8.64 11.56
N TYR A 405 14.72 7.95 10.59
CA TYR A 405 15.06 8.13 9.17
C TYR A 405 14.37 9.37 8.58
N PHE A 406 14.74 10.57 9.02
CA PHE A 406 14.05 11.80 8.65
C PHE A 406 14.59 12.40 7.35
N VAL A 407 13.69 12.69 6.40
CA VAL A 407 13.99 13.36 5.13
C VAL A 407 13.01 14.52 5.00
N GLU A 408 13.51 15.74 4.90
CA GLU A 408 12.67 16.93 4.87
C GLU A 408 11.80 16.99 3.58
N PRO A 409 10.54 17.43 3.69
CA PRO A 409 9.75 17.86 2.53
C PRO A 409 10.54 18.83 1.66
N THR A 410 10.91 18.38 0.46
CA THR A 410 11.81 19.09 -0.43
C THR A 410 11.07 19.55 -1.68
N LEU A 411 11.10 20.85 -1.91
CA LEU A 411 10.54 21.49 -3.10
C LEU A 411 11.67 21.95 -4.03
N VAL A 412 11.67 21.46 -5.26
CA VAL A 412 12.71 21.72 -6.24
C VAL A 412 12.11 22.37 -7.47
N LEU A 413 12.66 23.48 -7.93
CA LEU A 413 12.36 24.08 -9.22
C LEU A 413 13.37 23.58 -10.25
N GLY A 414 12.89 22.90 -11.30
CA GLY A 414 13.72 22.38 -12.37
C GLY A 414 13.63 23.22 -13.64
N SER A 415 14.76 23.46 -14.30
CA SER A 415 14.80 24.11 -15.61
C SER A 415 14.68 23.14 -16.79
N ASP A 416 14.92 21.85 -16.58
CA ASP A 416 14.80 20.80 -17.61
C ASP A 416 13.71 19.78 -17.22
N PRO A 417 12.59 19.71 -17.96
CA PRO A 417 11.52 18.76 -17.66
C PRO A 417 11.88 17.31 -18.02
N CYS A 418 12.99 17.08 -18.74
CA CYS A 418 13.53 15.76 -19.03
C CYS A 418 14.49 15.25 -17.95
N HIS A 419 14.84 16.08 -16.96
CA HIS A 419 15.74 15.70 -15.88
C HIS A 419 15.21 14.49 -15.08
N ASP A 420 16.11 13.68 -14.51
CA ASP A 420 15.77 12.42 -13.86
C ASP A 420 14.75 12.58 -12.71
N MET A 421 14.72 13.73 -12.04
CA MET A 421 13.74 14.02 -10.98
C MET A 421 12.28 14.06 -11.49
N PHE A 422 12.09 14.30 -12.78
CA PHE A 422 10.81 14.23 -13.46
C PHE A 422 10.54 12.86 -14.09
N ARG A 423 11.42 11.87 -13.93
CA ARG A 423 11.27 10.56 -14.61
C ARG A 423 11.36 9.37 -13.67
N THR A 424 12.11 9.52 -12.57
CA THR A 424 12.48 8.44 -11.67
C THR A 424 11.68 8.49 -10.38
N GLU A 425 11.06 7.37 -9.99
CA GLU A 425 10.35 7.24 -8.73
C GLU A 425 11.33 7.11 -7.55
N TYR A 426 11.34 8.12 -6.67
CA TYR A 426 12.20 8.13 -5.49
C TYR A 426 11.53 7.53 -4.25
N PHE A 427 10.19 7.56 -4.17
CA PHE A 427 9.41 7.08 -3.04
C PHE A 427 9.78 7.82 -1.73
N GLY A 428 9.70 9.15 -1.79
CA GLY A 428 10.08 10.06 -0.71
C GLY A 428 9.55 11.47 -0.94
N PRO A 429 9.75 12.39 0.00
CA PRO A 429 9.05 13.68 0.04
C PRO A 429 9.75 14.71 -0.84
N VAL A 430 9.87 14.44 -2.14
CA VAL A 430 10.54 15.31 -3.12
C VAL A 430 9.55 15.70 -4.23
N LEU A 431 9.19 16.98 -4.29
CA LEU A 431 8.35 17.55 -5.33
C LEU A 431 9.19 18.38 -6.30
N ALA A 432 9.29 17.92 -7.54
CA ALA A 432 9.90 18.70 -8.62
C ALA A 432 8.82 19.52 -9.35
N VAL A 433 9.06 20.82 -9.50
CA VAL A 433 8.19 21.76 -10.23
C VAL A 433 8.87 22.21 -11.51
N TYR A 434 8.17 22.11 -12.62
CA TYR A 434 8.55 22.73 -13.89
C TYR A 434 7.58 23.86 -14.21
N VAL A 435 8.12 25.04 -14.53
CA VAL A 435 7.32 26.23 -14.86
C VAL A 435 7.34 26.44 -16.37
N TYR A 436 6.16 26.50 -16.98
CA TYR A 436 6.00 26.65 -18.44
C TYR A 436 5.31 27.97 -18.80
N GLU A 437 5.47 28.45 -20.04
CA GLU A 437 4.73 29.63 -20.50
C GLU A 437 3.25 29.29 -20.71
N ASP A 438 2.32 30.11 -20.22
CA ASP A 438 0.88 29.87 -20.31
C ASP A 438 0.38 29.41 -21.70
N ARG A 439 0.94 30.00 -22.76
CA ARG A 439 0.60 29.69 -24.17
C ARG A 439 1.08 28.31 -24.65
N GLU A 440 1.88 27.61 -23.85
CA GLU A 440 2.51 26.32 -24.18
C GLU A 440 1.78 25.14 -23.54
N PHE A 441 0.58 25.35 -23.00
CA PHE A 441 -0.23 24.29 -22.37
C PHE A 441 -0.31 23.01 -23.20
N ASP A 442 -0.62 23.10 -24.50
CA ASP A 442 -0.72 21.95 -25.40
C ASP A 442 0.62 21.18 -25.55
N GLN A 443 1.73 21.91 -25.53
CA GLN A 443 3.07 21.30 -25.60
C GLN A 443 3.39 20.55 -24.31
N ILE A 444 2.96 21.11 -23.16
CA ILE A 444 3.14 20.48 -21.86
C ILE A 444 2.32 19.19 -21.73
N LEU A 445 1.13 19.10 -22.32
CA LEU A 445 0.38 17.83 -22.35
C LEU A 445 1.20 16.69 -22.95
N THR A 446 1.87 16.96 -24.08
CA THR A 446 2.74 15.96 -24.73
C THR A 446 3.95 15.59 -23.87
N LEU A 447 4.52 16.57 -23.17
CA LEU A 447 5.66 16.34 -22.28
C LEU A 447 5.27 15.53 -21.03
N VAL A 448 4.10 15.80 -20.46
CA VAL A 448 3.55 15.04 -19.32
C VAL A 448 3.33 13.59 -19.71
N ASP A 449 2.66 13.36 -20.84
CA ASP A 449 2.35 12.04 -21.41
C ASP A 449 3.61 11.19 -21.64
N ARG A 450 4.66 11.79 -22.22
CA ARG A 450 5.90 11.07 -22.58
C ARG A 450 6.97 11.06 -21.49
N GLY A 451 6.80 11.89 -20.46
CA GLY A 451 7.87 12.24 -19.53
C GLY A 451 8.22 11.13 -18.54
N ALA A 452 7.31 10.20 -18.26
CA ALA A 452 7.57 9.09 -17.35
C ALA A 452 7.21 7.76 -18.01
N PRO A 453 8.04 6.71 -17.84
CA PRO A 453 7.72 5.38 -18.39
C PRO A 453 6.49 4.76 -17.70
N TYR A 454 6.14 5.21 -16.50
CA TYR A 454 5.01 4.75 -15.70
C TYR A 454 4.42 5.94 -14.92
N ALA A 455 3.13 6.22 -15.10
CA ALA A 455 2.35 7.15 -14.27
C ALA A 455 1.08 6.43 -13.83
N LEU A 456 0.89 6.28 -12.52
CA LEU A 456 -0.26 5.57 -11.96
C LEU A 456 -1.46 6.52 -11.86
N THR A 457 -1.20 7.74 -11.36
CA THR A 457 -2.21 8.80 -11.27
C THR A 457 -1.72 10.12 -11.86
N GLY A 458 -2.68 10.97 -12.22
CA GLY A 458 -2.46 12.30 -12.74
C GLY A 458 -3.61 13.23 -12.36
N SER A 459 -3.31 14.50 -12.11
CA SER A 459 -4.31 15.52 -11.81
C SER A 459 -4.18 16.71 -12.75
N VAL A 460 -5.31 17.21 -13.26
CA VAL A 460 -5.39 18.48 -14.00
C VAL A 460 -6.18 19.47 -13.15
N ILE A 461 -5.54 20.58 -12.76
CA ILE A 461 -6.15 21.63 -11.95
C ILE A 461 -6.40 22.85 -12.83
N GLY A 462 -7.68 23.24 -12.94
CA GLY A 462 -8.14 24.35 -13.76
C GLY A 462 -9.64 24.54 -13.58
N THR A 463 -10.15 25.69 -14.01
CA THR A 463 -11.60 25.98 -14.06
C THR A 463 -12.14 26.03 -15.49
N ASP A 464 -11.24 26.02 -16.49
CA ASP A 464 -11.62 26.02 -17.91
C ASP A 464 -12.02 24.61 -18.35
N ARG A 465 -13.30 24.44 -18.68
CA ARG A 465 -13.86 23.13 -19.05
C ARG A 465 -13.31 22.60 -20.37
N ALA A 466 -12.98 23.45 -21.33
CA ALA A 466 -12.42 23.02 -22.60
C ALA A 466 -10.98 22.54 -22.42
N ALA A 467 -10.18 23.28 -21.65
CA ALA A 467 -8.81 22.88 -21.33
C ALA A 467 -8.74 21.58 -20.52
N ILE A 468 -9.61 21.43 -19.51
CA ILE A 468 -9.71 20.19 -18.72
C ILE A 468 -10.10 19.01 -19.60
N ALA A 469 -11.10 19.18 -20.47
CA ALA A 469 -11.53 18.13 -21.39
C ALA A 469 -10.47 17.80 -22.46
N HIS A 470 -9.62 18.75 -22.83
CA HIS A 470 -8.51 18.51 -23.75
C HIS A 470 -7.36 17.73 -23.08
N ALA A 471 -7.13 17.96 -21.79
CA ALA A 471 -6.04 17.38 -21.03
C ALA A 471 -6.38 16.02 -20.38
N SER A 472 -7.66 15.65 -20.30
CA SER A 472 -8.15 14.37 -19.76
C SER A 472 -8.27 13.34 -20.88
#